data_AF-A0A4R1WFS1-F1
#
_entry.id   AF-A0A4R1WFS1-F1
#
_cell.length_a   1.000
_cell.length_b   1.000
_cell.length_c   1.000
_cell.angle_alpha   90.00
_cell.angle_beta   90.00
_cell.angle_gamma   90.00
#
_symmetry.space_group_name_H-M   'P 1'
#
loop_
_entity.id
_entity.type
_entity.pdbx_description
1 polymer ?
#
loop_
_entity_poly.entity_id
_entity_poly.type
_entity_poly.pdbx_seq_one_letter_code
_entity_poly.pdbx_strand_id
1 'polypeptide(L)'
;MVEYLPRSAWRARAPGPGPGSLVASRVQGVVIHWPGTGSTSVIHSQAAVASALHGWQAYHMDQRGWSDIAYQVAVDQAGRAWTLRGLRTQSGANGDQDLNQKYGAILLVLVTGEQPSAAMKATVRGVVADFRRLYPRGTAIRPHSAVRPDPTDCPGPAARAAIARGDFTPNSAPEDDMTPAQMQELKNFIEARTQAYALWVKKAMVPEVERIVKAYTNDMKNFERQTDAADAARAAAAVWATQPRPGQASGDAVDPTDPVDPAGPADPADPEDQIPFPPLPEEPADPADLTEPAEPADPANPTEPRP
;
A
#
# COMPACT_ATOMS: atom_id res chain seq x y z
N MET A 1 -9.15 -8.73 20.59
CA MET A 1 -8.08 -9.75 20.68
C MET A 1 -7.89 -10.28 19.27
N VAL A 2 -6.65 -10.52 18.85
CA VAL A 2 -6.38 -11.02 17.49
C VAL A 2 -6.83 -12.47 17.36
N GLU A 3 -7.44 -12.82 16.23
CA GLU A 3 -7.67 -14.21 15.87
C GLU A 3 -6.36 -14.82 15.33
N TYR A 4 -5.92 -15.93 15.93
CA TYR A 4 -4.70 -16.62 15.54
C TYR A 4 -5.02 -17.92 14.82
N LEU A 5 -4.57 -18.04 13.57
CA LEU A 5 -4.58 -19.30 12.86
C LEU A 5 -3.72 -20.32 13.61
N PRO A 6 -4.25 -21.52 13.91
CA PRO A 6 -3.54 -22.50 14.72
C PRO A 6 -2.37 -23.11 13.95
N ARG A 7 -1.48 -23.80 14.67
CA ARG A 7 -0.36 -24.56 14.09
C ARG A 7 -0.81 -25.58 13.02
N SER A 8 -1.98 -26.17 13.20
CA SER A 8 -2.57 -27.10 12.23
C SER A 8 -2.92 -26.42 10.89
N ALA A 9 -3.23 -25.13 10.88
CA ALA A 9 -3.58 -24.38 9.66
C ALA A 9 -2.42 -24.26 8.66
N TRP A 10 -1.18 -24.43 9.12
CA TRP A 10 0.02 -24.47 8.27
C TRP A 10 0.77 -25.79 8.34
N ARG A 11 0.11 -26.85 8.85
CA ARG A 11 0.66 -28.21 8.96
C ARG A 11 1.97 -28.26 9.74
N ALA A 12 2.11 -27.44 10.79
CA ALA A 12 3.31 -27.38 11.60
C ALA A 12 3.67 -28.77 12.15
N ARG A 13 4.96 -29.11 12.10
CA ARG A 13 5.51 -30.23 12.87
C ARG A 13 5.36 -29.98 14.36
N ALA A 14 5.29 -31.06 15.14
CA ALA A 14 5.37 -30.98 16.59
C ALA A 14 6.73 -30.36 17.00
N PRO A 15 6.74 -29.44 17.98
CA PRO A 15 8.00 -28.89 18.48
C PRO A 15 8.78 -29.98 19.24
N GLY A 16 10.11 -29.94 19.14
CA GLY A 16 11.01 -30.67 20.03
C GLY A 16 11.13 -30.01 21.40
N PRO A 17 12.01 -30.52 22.28
CA PRO A 17 12.28 -29.92 23.60
C PRO A 17 12.66 -28.44 23.47
N GLY A 18 11.77 -27.56 23.94
CA GLY A 18 11.85 -26.12 23.69
C GLY A 18 12.53 -25.32 24.80
N PRO A 19 12.80 -24.03 24.57
CA PRO A 19 13.43 -23.14 25.56
C PRO A 19 12.54 -22.80 26.77
N GLY A 20 11.31 -23.33 26.82
CA GLY A 20 10.32 -23.00 27.84
C GLY A 20 9.59 -21.68 27.59
N SER A 21 8.97 -21.14 28.65
CA SER A 21 8.22 -19.88 28.59
C SER A 21 9.11 -18.66 28.82
N LEU A 22 8.68 -17.50 28.33
CA LEU A 22 9.26 -16.21 28.69
C LEU A 22 9.09 -15.96 30.19
N VAL A 23 10.14 -15.45 30.83
CA VAL A 23 10.10 -14.97 32.21
C VAL A 23 9.54 -13.54 32.21
N ALA A 24 8.31 -13.36 32.68
CA ALA A 24 7.58 -12.10 32.54
C ALA A 24 8.34 -10.85 33.07
N SER A 25 9.13 -11.00 34.13
CA SER A 25 9.93 -9.90 34.70
C SER A 25 11.11 -9.46 33.82
N ARG A 26 11.53 -10.29 32.86
CA ARG A 26 12.63 -10.00 31.92
C ARG A 26 12.15 -9.36 30.63
N VAL A 27 10.87 -9.50 30.30
CA VAL A 27 10.31 -9.06 29.01
C VAL A 27 10.29 -7.52 28.93
N GLN A 28 10.92 -7.00 27.88
CA GLN A 28 11.07 -5.58 27.56
C GLN A 28 10.22 -5.17 26.36
N GLY A 29 9.79 -6.11 25.52
CA GLY A 29 8.89 -5.83 24.40
C GLY A 29 8.93 -6.89 23.31
N VAL A 30 8.71 -6.47 22.07
CA VAL A 30 8.78 -7.33 20.89
C VAL A 30 9.83 -6.83 19.91
N VAL A 31 10.38 -7.78 19.16
CA VAL A 31 11.27 -7.55 18.03
C VAL A 31 10.57 -7.99 16.75
N ILE A 32 10.62 -7.11 15.76
CA ILE A 32 10.07 -7.34 14.43
C ILE A 32 11.14 -7.97 13.54
N HIS A 33 10.75 -9.02 12.84
CA HIS A 33 11.57 -9.82 11.95
C HIS A 33 10.97 -9.91 10.54
N TRP A 34 11.80 -10.32 9.58
CA TRP A 34 11.35 -10.76 8.26
C TRP A 34 12.14 -12.01 7.83
N PRO A 35 11.69 -12.77 6.82
CA PRO A 35 12.39 -13.96 6.34
C PRO A 35 13.78 -13.68 5.77
N GLY A 36 14.00 -12.49 5.18
CA GLY A 36 15.30 -12.09 4.64
C GLY A 36 15.84 -13.00 3.54
N THR A 37 14.97 -13.66 2.78
CA THR A 37 15.35 -14.66 1.78
C THR A 37 15.96 -14.06 0.51
N GLY A 38 15.95 -12.73 0.35
CA GLY A 38 16.34 -12.04 -0.88
C GLY A 38 15.34 -12.20 -2.03
N SER A 39 14.34 -13.08 -1.91
CA SER A 39 13.33 -13.31 -2.92
C SER A 39 12.40 -12.10 -3.09
N THR A 40 11.95 -11.89 -4.33
CA THR A 40 10.87 -10.94 -4.71
C THR A 40 9.57 -11.66 -5.06
N SER A 41 9.55 -13.00 -4.97
CA SER A 41 8.34 -13.79 -5.26
C SER A 41 7.29 -13.59 -4.17
N VAL A 42 6.15 -13.02 -4.53
CA VAL A 42 5.08 -12.68 -3.58
C VAL A 42 4.51 -13.92 -2.86
N ILE A 43 4.19 -13.76 -1.57
CA ILE A 43 3.64 -14.81 -0.71
C ILE A 43 2.36 -14.29 -0.02
N HIS A 44 1.26 -14.20 -0.77
CA HIS A 44 0.01 -13.58 -0.26
C HIS A 44 -1.13 -14.55 -0.04
N SER A 45 -1.20 -15.66 -0.79
CA SER A 45 -2.27 -16.64 -0.59
C SER A 45 -2.05 -17.39 0.72
N GLN A 46 -3.15 -17.79 1.37
CA GLN A 46 -3.07 -18.53 2.63
C GLN A 46 -2.23 -19.81 2.48
N ALA A 47 -2.39 -20.52 1.36
CA ALA A 47 -1.62 -21.73 1.05
C ALA A 47 -0.13 -21.44 0.84
N ALA A 48 0.22 -20.34 0.15
CA ALA A 48 1.62 -19.96 -0.05
C ALA A 48 2.29 -19.58 1.28
N VAL A 49 1.60 -18.82 2.14
CA VAL A 49 2.09 -18.47 3.47
C VAL A 49 2.27 -19.73 4.33
N ALA A 50 1.27 -20.61 4.37
CA ALA A 50 1.37 -21.89 5.08
C ALA A 50 2.56 -22.73 4.59
N SER A 51 2.77 -22.82 3.28
CA SER A 51 3.90 -23.54 2.69
C SER A 51 5.24 -22.91 3.07
N ALA A 52 5.34 -21.58 3.06
CA ALA A 52 6.56 -20.86 3.46
C ALA A 52 6.89 -21.08 4.94
N LEU A 53 5.89 -20.98 5.83
CA LEU A 53 6.05 -21.25 7.26
C LEU A 53 6.52 -22.68 7.53
N HIS A 54 5.92 -23.66 6.85
CA HIS A 54 6.33 -25.06 6.95
C HIS A 54 7.79 -25.25 6.49
N GLY A 55 8.17 -24.63 5.37
CA GLY A 55 9.55 -24.65 4.87
C GLY A 55 10.55 -24.04 5.84
N TRP A 56 10.24 -22.88 6.42
CA TRP A 56 11.11 -22.23 7.41
C TRP A 56 11.20 -23.02 8.73
N GLN A 57 10.12 -23.67 9.15
CA GLN A 57 10.16 -24.60 10.27
C GLN A 57 11.10 -25.77 9.98
N ALA A 58 10.97 -26.42 8.82
CA ALA A 58 11.84 -27.52 8.42
C ALA A 58 13.31 -27.09 8.40
N TYR A 59 13.63 -25.93 7.81
CA TYR A 59 14.98 -25.38 7.84
C TYR A 59 15.51 -25.20 9.27
N HIS A 60 14.71 -24.60 10.15
CA HIS A 60 15.09 -24.40 11.55
C HIS A 60 15.31 -25.71 12.31
N MET A 61 14.43 -26.69 12.13
CA MET A 61 14.52 -27.96 12.86
C MET A 61 15.61 -28.86 12.30
N ASP A 62 15.65 -29.05 10.98
CA ASP A 62 16.48 -30.06 10.34
C ASP A 62 17.91 -29.55 10.12
N GLN A 63 18.07 -28.28 9.70
CA GLN A 63 19.39 -27.73 9.38
C GLN A 63 20.04 -27.02 10.56
N ARG A 64 19.25 -26.48 11.50
CA ARG A 64 19.79 -25.78 12.69
C ARG A 64 19.65 -26.56 13.99
N GLY A 65 18.97 -27.72 13.96
CA GLY A 65 18.74 -28.52 15.15
C GLY A 65 17.86 -27.83 16.19
N TRP A 66 17.06 -26.83 15.78
CA TRP A 66 16.22 -26.07 16.70
C TRP A 66 14.96 -26.85 17.07
N SER A 67 14.42 -26.55 18.24
CA SER A 67 13.18 -27.18 18.72
C SER A 67 11.96 -26.88 17.86
N ASP A 68 11.92 -25.71 17.21
CA ASP A 68 10.82 -25.28 16.36
C ASP A 68 11.24 -24.05 15.54
N ILE A 69 10.36 -23.58 14.64
CA ILE A 69 10.47 -22.27 14.00
C ILE A 69 10.75 -21.17 15.04
N ALA A 70 11.70 -20.27 14.80
CA ALA A 70 12.24 -19.40 15.86
C ALA A 70 11.29 -18.31 16.40
N TYR A 71 10.29 -17.91 15.63
CA TYR A 71 9.41 -16.80 15.95
C TYR A 71 8.18 -17.26 16.72
N GLN A 72 7.50 -16.34 17.41
CA GLN A 72 6.32 -16.65 18.21
C GLN A 72 5.02 -16.57 17.41
N VAL A 73 4.93 -15.56 16.53
CA VAL A 73 3.80 -15.30 15.65
C VAL A 73 4.33 -14.82 14.30
N ALA A 74 3.66 -15.20 13.21
CA ALA A 74 3.83 -14.55 11.92
C ALA A 74 2.59 -13.74 11.55
N VAL A 75 2.76 -12.63 10.83
CA VAL A 75 1.66 -11.85 10.26
C VAL A 75 1.93 -11.66 8.77
N ASP A 76 0.95 -11.97 7.93
CA ASP A 76 1.07 -11.85 6.47
C ASP A 76 0.42 -10.59 5.88
N GLN A 77 0.61 -10.39 4.59
CA GLN A 77 0.10 -9.24 3.84
C GLN A 77 -1.44 -9.15 3.84
N ALA A 78 -2.15 -10.25 4.08
CA ALA A 78 -3.61 -10.26 4.21
C ALA A 78 -4.08 -9.94 5.64
N GLY A 79 -3.17 -9.72 6.59
CA GLY A 79 -3.49 -9.49 8.00
C GLY A 79 -3.83 -10.77 8.78
N ARG A 80 -3.44 -11.96 8.29
CA ARG A 80 -3.63 -13.18 9.08
C ARG A 80 -2.50 -13.33 10.08
N ALA A 81 -2.83 -13.53 11.35
CA ALA A 81 -1.87 -13.89 12.39
C ALA A 81 -1.77 -15.42 12.51
N TRP A 82 -0.55 -15.94 12.44
CA TRP A 82 -0.26 -17.38 12.46
C TRP A 82 0.45 -17.75 13.75
N THR A 83 -0.10 -18.73 14.47
CA THR A 83 0.54 -19.29 15.67
C THR A 83 1.78 -20.05 15.27
N LEU A 84 2.94 -19.57 15.73
CA LEU A 84 4.20 -20.28 15.61
C LEU A 84 4.52 -20.93 16.97
N ARG A 85 5.57 -20.51 17.68
CA ARG A 85 5.81 -20.97 19.07
C ARG A 85 4.71 -20.53 20.05
N GLY A 86 3.97 -19.49 19.72
CA GLY A 86 2.99 -18.83 20.59
C GLY A 86 3.62 -17.75 21.48
N LEU A 87 2.82 -16.76 21.88
CA LEU A 87 3.29 -15.55 22.57
C LEU A 87 3.97 -15.80 23.92
N ARG A 88 3.67 -16.94 24.58
CA ARG A 88 4.25 -17.29 25.89
C ARG A 88 5.58 -18.03 25.80
N THR A 89 5.82 -18.73 24.70
CA THR A 89 7.02 -19.58 24.52
C THR A 89 8.18 -18.71 24.08
N GLN A 90 9.37 -18.88 24.68
CA GLN A 90 10.55 -18.10 24.33
C GLN A 90 10.91 -18.26 22.84
N SER A 91 11.26 -17.15 22.20
CA SER A 91 11.74 -17.16 20.80
C SER A 91 13.16 -17.73 20.68
N GLY A 92 13.59 -17.97 19.45
CA GLY A 92 14.98 -18.29 19.08
C GLY A 92 15.57 -17.30 18.08
N ALA A 93 14.97 -16.11 17.97
CA ALA A 93 15.12 -15.25 16.81
C ALA A 93 15.99 -14.01 17.03
N ASN A 94 16.31 -13.64 18.28
CA ASN A 94 16.84 -12.31 18.59
C ASN A 94 18.38 -12.25 18.71
N GLY A 95 19.09 -13.30 18.31
CA GLY A 95 20.56 -13.37 18.30
C GLY A 95 21.14 -14.28 19.38
N ASP A 96 20.69 -14.15 20.63
CA ASP A 96 21.17 -14.95 21.75
C ASP A 96 20.07 -15.27 22.79
N GLN A 97 20.41 -16.08 23.79
CA GLN A 97 19.49 -16.56 24.81
C GLN A 97 18.98 -15.46 25.75
N ASP A 98 19.77 -14.42 26.03
CA ASP A 98 19.35 -13.30 26.88
C ASP A 98 18.33 -12.43 26.13
N LEU A 99 18.62 -12.08 24.87
CA LEU A 99 17.72 -11.33 24.01
C LEU A 99 16.43 -12.10 23.70
N ASN A 100 16.50 -13.42 23.58
CA ASN A 100 15.32 -14.26 23.41
C ASN A 100 14.39 -14.28 24.65
N GLN A 101 14.91 -14.00 25.85
CA GLN A 101 14.11 -13.82 27.07
C GLN A 101 13.62 -12.39 27.26
N LYS A 102 14.38 -11.40 26.76
CA LYS A 102 13.99 -9.97 26.84
C LYS A 102 12.93 -9.59 25.83
N TYR A 103 12.89 -10.23 24.66
CA TYR A 103 12.00 -9.82 23.59
C TYR A 103 11.20 -10.97 22.98
N GLY A 104 9.91 -10.74 22.78
CA GLY A 104 9.10 -11.55 21.88
C GLY A 104 9.53 -11.37 20.43
N ALA A 105 9.11 -12.26 19.53
CA ALA A 105 9.52 -12.24 18.12
C ALA A 105 8.32 -12.38 17.17
N ILE A 106 8.05 -11.32 16.41
CA ILE A 106 6.99 -11.26 15.39
C ILE A 106 7.64 -11.31 14.01
N LEU A 107 7.27 -12.29 13.19
CA LEU A 107 7.69 -12.42 11.81
C LEU A 107 6.70 -11.72 10.88
N LEU A 108 7.14 -10.71 10.15
CA LEU A 108 6.37 -10.17 9.03
C LEU A 108 6.64 -11.04 7.81
N VAL A 109 5.61 -11.67 7.24
CA VAL A 109 5.73 -12.39 5.97
C VAL A 109 5.79 -11.35 4.86
N LEU A 110 7.00 -10.85 4.65
CA LEU A 110 7.39 -9.81 3.69
C LEU A 110 8.52 -10.34 2.84
N VAL A 111 8.43 -10.09 1.54
CA VAL A 111 9.52 -10.36 0.61
C VAL A 111 10.25 -9.07 0.23
N THR A 112 11.41 -9.19 -0.43
CA THR A 112 12.22 -8.03 -0.82
C THR A 112 11.41 -7.07 -1.69
N GLY A 113 11.41 -5.79 -1.33
CA GLY A 113 10.70 -4.73 -2.06
C GLY A 113 9.27 -4.46 -1.61
N GLU A 114 8.68 -5.33 -0.78
CA GLU A 114 7.32 -5.09 -0.29
C GLU A 114 7.25 -4.10 0.89
N GLN A 115 6.16 -3.32 0.89
CA GLN A 115 5.73 -2.57 2.07
C GLN A 115 4.76 -3.43 2.91
N PRO A 116 4.77 -3.31 4.25
CA PRO A 116 3.69 -3.85 5.07
C PRO A 116 2.34 -3.26 4.63
N SER A 117 1.37 -4.11 4.29
CA SER A 117 0.01 -3.66 3.99
C SER A 117 -0.67 -3.03 5.21
N ALA A 118 -1.76 -2.30 4.99
CA ALA A 118 -2.60 -1.78 6.07
C ALA A 118 -3.12 -2.91 6.98
N ALA A 119 -3.54 -4.03 6.40
CA ALA A 119 -4.03 -5.20 7.14
C ALA A 119 -2.94 -5.85 8.01
N MET A 120 -1.71 -5.98 7.48
CA MET A 120 -0.56 -6.45 8.25
C MET A 120 -0.30 -5.51 9.43
N LYS A 121 -0.21 -4.20 9.21
CA LYS A 121 0.05 -3.21 10.27
C LYS A 121 -1.01 -3.27 11.38
N ALA A 122 -2.29 -3.30 11.00
CA ALA A 122 -3.39 -3.41 11.96
C ALA A 122 -3.30 -4.67 12.82
N THR A 123 -2.99 -5.80 12.18
CA THR A 123 -2.84 -7.08 12.88
C THR A 123 -1.62 -7.08 13.80
N VAL A 124 -0.50 -6.52 13.35
CA VAL A 124 0.70 -6.39 14.20
C VAL A 124 0.40 -5.52 15.44
N ARG A 125 -0.32 -4.40 15.30
CA ARG A 125 -0.78 -3.62 16.47
C ARG A 125 -1.59 -4.48 17.43
N GLY A 126 -2.53 -5.27 16.91
CA GLY A 126 -3.29 -6.22 17.73
C GLY A 126 -2.42 -7.26 18.44
N VAL A 127 -1.44 -7.84 17.74
CA VAL A 127 -0.51 -8.83 18.31
C VAL A 127 0.36 -8.19 19.40
N VAL A 128 0.81 -6.95 19.21
CA VAL A 128 1.56 -6.20 20.23
C VAL A 128 0.67 -5.91 21.44
N ALA A 129 -0.59 -5.54 21.23
CA ALA A 129 -1.55 -5.35 22.33
C ALA A 129 -1.77 -6.65 23.12
N ASP A 130 -1.96 -7.78 22.45
CA ASP A 130 -2.09 -9.09 23.08
C ASP A 130 -0.81 -9.50 23.83
N PHE A 131 0.37 -9.22 23.27
CA PHE A 131 1.65 -9.44 23.95
C PHE A 131 1.79 -8.58 25.21
N ARG A 132 1.42 -7.29 25.15
CA ARG A 132 1.43 -6.38 26.30
C ARG A 132 0.44 -6.81 27.40
N ARG A 133 -0.71 -7.40 27.05
CA ARG A 133 -1.63 -8.00 28.04
C ARG A 133 -0.98 -9.14 28.82
N LEU A 134 -0.12 -9.93 28.17
CA LEU A 134 0.65 -11.00 28.81
C LEU A 134 1.86 -10.48 29.58
N TYR A 135 2.49 -9.41 29.07
CA TYR A 135 3.73 -8.83 29.57
C TYR A 135 3.63 -7.30 29.66
N PRO A 136 2.96 -6.73 30.68
CA PRO A 136 2.64 -5.31 30.74
C PRO A 136 3.86 -4.37 30.75
N ARG A 137 5.01 -4.86 31.24
CA ARG A 137 6.28 -4.11 31.23
C ARG A 137 6.98 -4.13 29.87
N GLY A 138 6.55 -5.02 28.97
CA GLY A 138 7.13 -5.25 27.66
C GLY A 138 6.57 -4.28 26.62
N THR A 139 6.94 -3.00 26.69
CA THR A 139 6.36 -1.96 25.82
C THR A 139 7.16 -1.70 24.55
N ALA A 140 8.44 -2.08 24.50
CA ALA A 140 9.31 -1.77 23.37
C ALA A 140 8.87 -2.48 22.07
N ILE A 141 9.03 -1.79 20.95
CA ILE A 141 8.93 -2.36 19.61
C ILE A 141 10.23 -2.01 18.90
N ARG A 142 11.04 -3.02 18.58
CA ARG A 142 12.38 -2.83 18.02
C ARG A 142 12.54 -3.59 16.71
N PRO A 143 13.32 -3.08 15.74
CA PRO A 143 13.80 -3.92 14.65
C PRO A 143 14.87 -4.88 15.18
N HIS A 144 14.99 -6.06 14.58
CA HIS A 144 16.04 -7.01 14.95
C HIS A 144 17.46 -6.41 14.89
N SER A 145 17.73 -5.59 13.87
CA SER A 145 18.99 -4.86 13.71
C SER A 145 19.37 -3.93 14.87
N ALA A 146 18.42 -3.55 15.74
CA ALA A 146 18.69 -2.65 16.87
C ALA A 146 18.92 -3.38 18.19
N VAL A 147 18.72 -4.71 18.26
CA VAL A 147 18.85 -5.46 19.52
C VAL A 147 20.00 -6.45 19.51
N ARG A 148 20.30 -7.07 18.37
CA ARG A 148 21.35 -8.10 18.32
C ARG A 148 22.74 -7.49 18.20
N PRO A 149 23.79 -8.14 18.76
CA PRO A 149 25.16 -7.61 18.70
C PRO A 149 25.75 -7.61 17.28
N ASP A 150 25.49 -8.67 16.52
CA ASP A 150 26.01 -8.83 15.18
C ASP A 150 25.19 -8.06 14.15
N PRO A 151 25.82 -7.44 13.12
CA PRO A 151 25.09 -6.76 12.06
C PRO A 151 24.06 -7.65 11.34
N THR A 152 22.91 -7.05 11.01
CA THR A 152 21.89 -7.71 10.19
C THR A 152 21.04 -6.69 9.44
N ASP A 153 20.56 -7.07 8.26
CA ASP A 153 19.59 -6.26 7.52
C ASP A 153 18.15 -6.40 8.05
N CYS A 154 17.89 -7.46 8.84
CA CYS A 154 16.57 -7.78 9.39
C CYS A 154 16.04 -6.65 10.28
N PRO A 155 14.76 -6.22 10.15
CA PRO A 155 13.66 -6.80 9.35
C PRO A 155 13.52 -6.25 7.92
N GLY A 156 14.58 -5.69 7.35
CA GLY A 156 14.54 -5.02 6.07
C GLY A 156 14.11 -3.55 6.18
N PRO A 157 14.35 -2.75 5.13
CA PRO A 157 14.14 -1.30 5.16
C PRO A 157 12.67 -0.91 5.36
N ALA A 158 11.72 -1.60 4.72
CA ALA A 158 10.30 -1.28 4.81
C ALA A 158 9.74 -1.48 6.22
N ALA A 159 10.09 -2.59 6.88
CA ALA A 159 9.68 -2.85 8.25
C ALA A 159 10.36 -1.89 9.25
N ARG A 160 11.65 -1.55 9.03
CA ARG A 160 12.33 -0.51 9.82
C ARG A 160 11.64 0.84 9.71
N ALA A 161 11.25 1.26 8.50
CA ALA A 161 10.52 2.49 8.27
C ALA A 161 9.14 2.49 8.96
N ALA A 162 8.42 1.35 8.92
CA ALA A 162 7.15 1.20 9.62
C ALA A 162 7.31 1.32 11.15
N ILE A 163 8.36 0.74 11.73
CA ILE A 163 8.66 0.88 13.16
C ILE A 163 8.97 2.34 13.50
N ALA A 164 9.79 3.02 12.70
CA ALA A 164 10.18 4.40 12.92
C ALA A 164 8.98 5.37 12.91
N ARG A 165 7.98 5.10 12.06
CA ARG A 165 6.72 5.86 12.02
C ARG A 165 5.74 5.51 13.13
N GLY A 166 6.00 4.45 13.90
CA GLY A 166 5.09 3.96 14.93
C GLY A 166 3.92 3.12 14.39
N ASP A 167 3.94 2.68 13.13
CA ASP A 167 2.84 1.96 12.45
C ASP A 167 2.36 0.70 13.22
N PHE A 168 3.22 0.12 14.06
CA PHE A 168 2.98 -1.09 14.86
C PHE A 168 2.67 -0.83 16.34
N THR A 169 2.68 0.43 16.77
CA THR A 169 2.34 0.80 18.14
C THR A 169 0.82 0.67 18.31
N PRO A 170 0.33 -0.14 19.27
CA PRO A 170 -1.09 -0.11 19.61
C PRO A 170 -1.46 1.30 20.07
N ASN A 171 -2.52 1.86 19.49
CA ASN A 171 -3.07 3.13 19.96
C ASN A 171 -3.48 2.99 21.44
N SER A 172 -3.24 4.03 22.22
CA SER A 172 -3.46 4.03 23.66
C SER A 172 -4.93 4.26 24.01
N ALA A 173 -5.85 3.36 23.63
CA ALA A 173 -7.16 3.13 24.29
C ALA A 173 -8.05 2.20 23.43
N PRO A 174 -9.01 1.48 24.04
CA PRO A 174 -10.18 0.93 23.34
C PRO A 174 -11.16 1.99 22.79
N GLU A 175 -10.85 3.29 22.94
CA GLU A 175 -11.74 4.42 22.58
C GLU A 175 -11.42 5.02 21.21
N ASP A 176 -10.37 4.53 20.53
CA ASP A 176 -9.88 5.05 19.25
C ASP A 176 -10.25 4.14 18.06
N ASP A 177 -11.10 3.14 18.32
CA ASP A 177 -11.85 2.46 17.28
C ASP A 177 -13.05 3.36 16.97
N MET A 178 -12.99 4.09 15.85
CA MET A 178 -14.16 4.82 15.33
C MET A 178 -15.39 3.92 15.44
N THR A 179 -16.41 4.38 16.18
CA THR A 179 -17.67 3.66 16.33
C THR A 179 -18.24 3.33 14.94
N PRO A 180 -19.13 2.33 14.80
CA PRO A 180 -19.78 2.05 13.51
C PRO A 180 -20.40 3.30 12.86
N ALA A 181 -20.89 4.25 13.67
CA ALA A 181 -21.39 5.54 13.22
C ALA A 181 -20.28 6.44 12.66
N GLN A 182 -19.17 6.62 13.38
CA GLN A 182 -18.02 7.39 12.89
C GLN A 182 -17.39 6.74 11.66
N MET A 183 -17.30 5.41 11.61
CA MET A 183 -16.86 4.67 10.41
C MET A 183 -17.79 4.88 9.22
N GLN A 184 -19.10 4.96 9.47
CA GLN A 184 -20.06 5.28 8.42
C GLN A 184 -19.93 6.73 7.95
N GLU A 185 -19.69 7.65 8.86
CA GLU A 185 -19.46 9.06 8.55
C GLU A 185 -18.17 9.27 7.73
N LEU A 186 -17.08 8.60 8.09
CA LEU A 186 -15.84 8.61 7.30
C LEU A 186 -16.03 7.98 5.92
N LYS A 187 -16.79 6.88 5.81
CA LYS A 187 -17.13 6.30 4.51
C LYS A 187 -17.91 7.29 3.66
N ASN A 188 -18.92 7.96 4.25
CA ASN A 188 -19.72 8.97 3.57
C ASN A 188 -18.85 10.15 3.12
N PHE A 189 -17.90 10.60 3.97
CA PHE A 189 -16.96 11.66 3.63
C PHE A 189 -16.04 11.27 2.47
N ILE A 190 -15.47 10.06 2.50
CA ILE A 190 -14.63 9.54 1.42
C ILE A 190 -15.44 9.44 0.12
N GLU A 191 -16.65 8.88 0.17
CA GLU A 191 -17.53 8.79 -1.00
C GLU A 191 -17.90 10.17 -1.57
N ALA A 192 -18.30 11.12 -0.71
CA ALA A 192 -18.63 12.47 -1.13
C ALA A 192 -17.43 13.16 -1.79
N ARG A 193 -16.23 13.01 -1.22
CA ARG A 193 -15.00 13.56 -1.78
C ARG A 193 -14.62 12.90 -3.11
N THR A 194 -14.71 11.57 -3.20
CA THR A 194 -14.45 10.83 -4.44
C THR A 194 -15.43 11.22 -5.54
N GLN A 195 -16.71 11.40 -5.22
CA GLN A 195 -17.73 11.86 -6.16
C GLN A 195 -17.48 13.31 -6.61
N ALA A 196 -17.17 14.21 -5.67
CA ALA A 196 -16.85 15.60 -5.98
C ALA A 196 -15.61 15.68 -6.90
N TYR A 197 -14.59 14.87 -6.62
CA TYR A 197 -13.40 14.78 -7.45
C TYR A 197 -13.72 14.23 -8.85
N ALA A 198 -14.51 13.16 -8.96
CA ALA A 198 -14.92 12.61 -10.25
C ALA A 198 -15.74 13.62 -11.09
N LEU A 199 -16.63 14.37 -10.44
CA LEU A 199 -17.40 15.46 -11.05
C LEU A 199 -16.49 16.61 -11.52
N TRP A 200 -15.49 16.97 -10.71
CA TRP A 200 -14.51 17.99 -11.06
C TRP A 200 -13.67 17.55 -12.26
N VAL A 201 -13.12 16.34 -12.26
CA VAL A 201 -12.37 15.79 -13.39
C VAL A 201 -13.23 15.80 -14.65
N LYS A 202 -14.49 15.37 -14.54
CA LYS A 202 -15.43 15.42 -15.67
C LYS A 202 -15.62 16.85 -16.19
N LYS A 203 -15.85 17.83 -15.32
CA LYS A 203 -16.05 19.23 -15.74
C LYS A 203 -14.79 19.88 -16.31
N ALA A 204 -13.63 19.56 -15.74
CA ALA A 204 -12.36 20.15 -16.13
C ALA A 204 -11.82 19.53 -17.43
N MET A 205 -11.89 18.19 -17.57
CA MET A 205 -11.23 17.48 -18.66
C MET A 205 -12.13 17.16 -19.85
N VAL A 206 -13.45 16.96 -19.68
CA VAL A 206 -14.32 16.61 -20.81
C VAL A 206 -14.35 17.70 -21.89
N PRO A 207 -14.44 19.01 -21.57
CA PRO A 207 -14.41 20.05 -22.60
C PRO A 207 -13.08 20.10 -23.37
N GLU A 208 -11.96 19.80 -22.71
CA GLU A 208 -10.63 19.70 -23.34
C GLU A 208 -10.60 18.54 -24.33
N VAL A 209 -11.02 17.35 -23.89
CA VAL A 209 -11.07 16.15 -24.73
C VAL A 209 -12.01 16.35 -25.92
N GLU A 210 -13.19 16.94 -25.71
CA GLU A 210 -14.13 17.26 -26.79
C GLU A 210 -13.51 18.24 -27.82
N ARG A 211 -12.76 19.24 -27.35
CA ARG A 211 -12.06 20.17 -28.24
C ARG A 211 -11.00 19.47 -29.07
N ILE A 212 -10.19 18.60 -28.45
CA ILE A 212 -9.14 17.82 -29.12
C ILE A 212 -9.78 16.90 -30.18
N VAL A 213 -10.83 16.16 -29.82
CA VAL A 213 -11.55 15.28 -30.75
C VAL A 213 -12.10 16.06 -31.95
N LYS A 214 -12.65 17.26 -31.70
CA LYS A 214 -13.19 18.12 -32.77
C LYS A 214 -12.08 18.67 -33.67
N ALA A 215 -10.95 19.08 -33.11
CA ALA A 215 -9.79 19.54 -33.88
C ALA A 215 -9.25 18.40 -34.77
N TYR A 216 -9.05 17.23 -34.19
CA TYR A 216 -8.59 16.03 -34.92
C TYR A 216 -9.55 15.65 -36.06
N THR A 217 -10.86 15.70 -35.81
CA THR A 217 -11.88 15.43 -36.84
C THR A 217 -11.81 16.43 -37.99
N ASN A 218 -11.55 17.71 -37.70
CA ASN A 218 -11.41 18.74 -38.74
C ASN A 218 -10.13 18.56 -39.54
N ASP A 219 -9.03 18.18 -38.88
CA ASP A 219 -7.76 17.92 -39.55
C ASP A 219 -7.85 16.73 -40.50
N MET A 220 -8.53 15.65 -40.11
CA MET A 220 -8.78 14.52 -41.02
C MET A 220 -9.56 14.95 -42.25
N LYS A 221 -10.62 15.75 -42.09
CA LYS A 221 -11.40 16.28 -43.24
C LYS A 221 -10.59 17.22 -44.11
N ASN A 222 -9.66 17.98 -43.54
CA ASN A 222 -8.75 18.83 -44.31
C ASN A 222 -7.77 17.98 -45.11
N PHE A 223 -7.21 16.94 -44.49
CA PHE A 223 -6.33 15.99 -45.15
C PHE A 223 -7.02 15.30 -46.32
N GLU A 224 -8.23 14.75 -46.12
CA GLU A 224 -9.04 14.13 -47.18
C GLU A 224 -9.29 15.09 -48.35
N ARG A 225 -9.64 16.35 -48.07
CA ARG A 225 -9.84 17.36 -49.13
C ARG A 225 -8.56 17.68 -49.89
N GLN A 226 -7.41 17.72 -49.21
CA GLN A 226 -6.12 17.96 -49.85
C GLN A 226 -5.72 16.78 -50.74
N THR A 227 -5.94 15.54 -50.29
CA THR A 227 -5.68 14.35 -51.10
C THR A 227 -6.58 14.29 -52.32
N ASP A 228 -7.89 14.55 -52.17
CA ASP A 228 -8.83 14.58 -53.30
C ASP A 228 -8.47 15.66 -54.33
N ALA A 229 -8.06 16.84 -53.85
CA ALA A 229 -7.62 17.93 -54.72
C ALA A 229 -6.31 17.59 -55.45
N ALA A 230 -5.37 16.95 -54.78
CA ALA A 230 -4.12 16.49 -55.39
C ALA A 230 -4.38 15.43 -56.46
N ASP A 231 -5.27 14.48 -56.20
CA ASP A 231 -5.64 13.44 -57.16
C ASP A 231 -6.42 13.99 -58.35
N ALA A 232 -7.33 14.95 -58.13
CA ALA A 232 -8.01 15.67 -59.20
C ALA A 232 -7.01 16.46 -60.08
N ALA A 233 -6.01 17.11 -59.48
CA ALA A 233 -4.96 17.82 -60.19
C ALA A 233 -4.08 16.87 -61.02
N ARG A 234 -3.69 15.72 -60.45
CA ARG A 234 -2.96 14.67 -61.18
C ARG A 234 -3.78 14.13 -62.36
N ALA A 235 -5.07 13.87 -62.16
CA ALA A 235 -5.96 13.43 -63.23
C ALA A 235 -6.10 14.48 -64.34
N ALA A 236 -6.27 15.76 -63.99
CA ALA A 236 -6.34 16.84 -64.97
C ALA A 236 -5.02 17.01 -65.74
N ALA A 237 -3.87 16.90 -65.07
CA ALA A 237 -2.55 16.93 -65.70
C ALA A 237 -2.36 15.75 -66.66
N ALA A 238 -2.80 14.55 -66.30
CA ALA A 238 -2.76 13.38 -67.18
C ALA A 238 -3.64 13.58 -68.43
N VAL A 239 -4.84 14.14 -68.28
CA VAL A 239 -5.70 14.49 -69.42
C VAL A 239 -4.99 15.50 -70.32
N TRP A 240 -4.45 16.59 -69.77
CA TRP A 240 -3.70 17.60 -70.53
C TRP A 240 -2.48 17.02 -71.27
N ALA A 241 -1.72 16.13 -70.63
CA ALA A 241 -0.57 15.47 -71.23
C ALA A 241 -0.93 14.58 -72.43
N THR A 242 -2.17 14.05 -72.46
CA THR A 242 -2.67 13.20 -73.56
C THR A 242 -3.41 13.99 -74.65
N GLN A 243 -3.63 15.30 -74.48
CA GLN A 243 -4.23 16.12 -75.52
C GLN A 243 -3.21 16.46 -76.63
N PRO A 244 -3.58 16.33 -77.91
CA PRO A 244 -2.69 16.69 -79.00
C PRO A 244 -2.45 18.21 -79.00
N ARG A 245 -1.18 18.61 -78.82
CA ARG A 245 -0.80 20.03 -78.86
C ARG A 245 -1.00 20.60 -80.27
N PRO A 246 -1.50 21.84 -80.43
CA PRO A 246 -1.64 22.45 -81.74
C PRO A 246 -0.27 22.57 -82.43
N GLY A 247 -0.04 21.76 -83.46
CA GLY A 247 1.12 21.86 -84.34
C GLY A 247 2.29 20.87 -84.11
N GLN A 248 2.22 19.90 -83.18
CA GLN A 248 3.28 18.89 -83.05
C GLN A 248 2.92 17.57 -83.77
N ALA A 249 3.66 17.29 -84.83
CA ALA A 249 3.80 15.95 -85.39
C ALA A 249 4.47 15.03 -84.36
N SER A 250 4.09 13.75 -84.42
CA SER A 250 4.53 12.66 -83.56
C SER A 250 6.06 12.61 -83.37
N GLY A 251 6.51 12.67 -82.12
CA GLY A 251 7.92 12.46 -81.76
C GLY A 251 8.16 12.53 -80.25
N ASP A 252 8.42 11.35 -79.69
CA ASP A 252 9.16 10.99 -78.47
C ASP A 252 8.80 11.57 -77.10
N ALA A 253 8.66 10.62 -76.16
CA ALA A 253 8.38 10.80 -74.75
C ALA A 253 9.58 11.43 -74.02
N VAL A 254 9.28 12.34 -73.08
CA VAL A 254 10.25 12.82 -72.10
C VAL A 254 9.63 12.72 -70.70
N ASP A 255 10.31 11.97 -69.86
CA ASP A 255 10.08 11.74 -68.44
C ASP A 255 10.69 12.88 -67.60
N PRO A 256 9.95 13.44 -66.62
CA PRO A 256 10.59 14.02 -65.44
C PRO A 256 10.03 13.45 -64.12
N THR A 257 10.82 12.56 -63.53
CA THR A 257 11.19 12.36 -62.11
C THR A 257 10.39 13.04 -60.98
N ASP A 258 9.91 12.16 -60.10
CA ASP A 258 9.70 12.16 -58.63
C ASP A 258 9.28 13.42 -57.84
N PRO A 259 8.24 13.33 -56.99
CA PRO A 259 7.86 14.39 -56.06
C PRO A 259 8.75 14.41 -54.80
N VAL A 260 8.97 15.61 -54.27
CA VAL A 260 9.64 15.82 -52.96
C VAL A 260 8.60 15.64 -51.85
N ASP A 261 8.88 14.76 -50.88
CA ASP A 261 8.01 14.53 -49.71
C ASP A 261 7.89 15.79 -48.84
N PRO A 262 6.68 16.19 -48.41
CA PRO A 262 6.54 17.25 -47.42
C PRO A 262 7.00 16.75 -46.04
N ALA A 263 7.73 17.60 -45.32
CA ALA A 263 8.13 17.35 -43.94
C ALA A 263 6.91 17.09 -43.05
N GLY A 264 6.94 16.00 -42.28
CA GLY A 264 5.88 15.64 -41.34
C GLY A 264 5.67 16.70 -40.25
N PRO A 265 4.45 16.78 -39.67
CA PRO A 265 4.14 17.78 -38.65
C PRO A 265 5.00 17.56 -37.40
N ALA A 266 5.38 18.67 -36.76
CA ALA A 266 6.10 18.64 -35.49
C ALA A 266 5.19 18.10 -34.36
N ASP A 267 5.79 17.32 -33.47
CA ASP A 267 5.16 16.76 -32.28
C ASP A 267 4.57 17.89 -31.39
N PRO A 268 3.32 17.79 -30.93
CA PRO A 268 2.77 18.80 -30.03
C PRO A 268 3.52 18.77 -28.68
N ALA A 269 3.86 19.96 -28.19
CA ALA A 269 4.45 20.12 -26.88
C ALA A 269 3.49 19.63 -25.77
N ASP A 270 4.07 18.94 -24.79
CA ASP A 270 3.39 18.42 -23.60
C ASP A 270 2.74 19.57 -22.81
N PRO A 271 1.42 19.54 -22.51
CA PRO A 271 0.79 20.62 -21.77
C PRO A 271 1.26 20.62 -20.30
N GLU A 272 2.23 21.47 -20.00
CA GLU A 272 2.52 21.93 -18.64
C GLU A 272 1.36 22.78 -18.12
N ASP A 273 0.29 22.16 -17.63
CA ASP A 273 -0.67 22.84 -16.75
C ASP A 273 -1.38 21.81 -15.84
N GLN A 274 -0.80 21.59 -14.66
CA GLN A 274 -1.46 20.84 -13.60
C GLN A 274 -2.63 21.66 -13.07
N ILE A 275 -3.85 21.28 -13.42
CA ILE A 275 -5.07 21.92 -12.88
C ILE A 275 -5.09 21.70 -11.36
N PRO A 276 -5.05 22.75 -10.52
CA PRO A 276 -4.97 22.61 -9.08
C PRO A 276 -6.21 21.94 -8.50
N PHE A 277 -6.00 21.08 -7.50
CA PHE A 277 -7.06 20.35 -6.81
C PHE A 277 -8.08 21.30 -6.16
N PRO A 278 -9.37 20.90 -6.08
CA PRO A 278 -10.36 21.67 -5.36
C PRO A 278 -10.01 21.75 -3.85
N PRO A 279 -10.41 22.83 -3.17
CA PRO A 279 -10.20 22.98 -1.72
C PRO A 279 -10.95 21.90 -0.95
N LEU A 280 -10.36 21.46 0.17
CA LEU A 280 -10.96 20.46 1.05
C LEU A 280 -12.25 21.02 1.68
N PRO A 281 -13.32 20.21 1.82
CA PRO A 281 -14.43 20.56 2.68
C PRO A 281 -13.95 20.65 4.14
N GLU A 282 -14.58 21.53 4.93
CA GLU A 282 -14.27 21.71 6.34
C GLU A 282 -14.38 20.37 7.09
N GLU A 283 -13.36 20.08 7.91
CA GLU A 283 -13.35 18.88 8.74
C GLU A 283 -14.53 18.93 9.73
N PRO A 284 -15.14 17.78 10.06
CA PRO A 284 -16.14 17.73 11.12
C PRO A 284 -15.52 18.28 12.41
N ALA A 285 -16.28 19.12 13.12
CA ALA A 285 -15.82 19.79 14.33
C ALA A 285 -15.19 18.80 15.30
N ASP A 286 -14.02 19.17 15.83
CA ASP A 286 -13.31 18.42 16.86
C ASP A 286 -14.27 18.21 18.06
N PRO A 287 -14.55 16.97 18.50
CA PRO A 287 -15.42 16.73 19.65
C PRO A 287 -14.89 17.33 20.96
N ALA A 288 -13.68 17.90 20.96
CA ALA A 288 -13.09 18.63 22.07
C ALA A 288 -13.72 20.00 22.37
N ASP A 289 -14.60 20.54 21.51
CA ASP A 289 -15.18 21.88 21.67
C ASP A 289 -16.69 21.89 22.02
N LEU A 290 -17.14 20.88 22.78
CA LEU A 290 -18.41 20.93 23.50
C LEU A 290 -18.13 21.24 24.98
N THR A 291 -18.02 22.53 25.25
CA THR A 291 -18.29 23.26 26.51
C THR A 291 -18.39 22.45 27.81
N GLU A 292 -17.52 22.83 28.75
CA GLU A 292 -17.52 22.51 30.19
C GLU A 292 -18.89 22.19 30.79
N PRO A 293 -19.02 21.10 31.59
CA PRO A 293 -20.18 20.93 32.43
C PRO A 293 -20.18 22.01 33.52
N ALA A 294 -21.29 22.73 33.67
CA ALA A 294 -21.51 23.66 34.77
C ALA A 294 -21.28 22.97 36.13
N GLU A 295 -20.56 23.67 37.03
CA GLU A 295 -20.33 23.23 38.41
C GLU A 295 -21.64 22.87 39.12
N PRO A 296 -21.66 21.77 39.91
CA PRO A 296 -22.83 21.44 40.71
C PRO A 296 -23.01 22.48 41.83
N ALA A 297 -24.22 23.03 41.93
CA ALA A 297 -24.60 23.92 43.02
C ALA A 297 -24.50 23.19 44.38
N ASP A 298 -23.86 23.87 45.33
CA ASP A 298 -23.61 23.45 46.72
C ASP A 298 -24.93 23.12 47.46
N PRO A 299 -25.08 21.94 48.08
CA PRO A 299 -26.29 21.59 48.80
C PRO A 299 -26.44 22.46 50.07
N ALA A 300 -27.52 23.23 50.12
CA ALA A 300 -27.92 23.99 51.30
C ALA A 300 -28.01 23.10 52.56
N ASN A 301 -27.29 23.50 53.59
CA ASN A 301 -27.21 22.87 54.90
C ASN A 301 -28.59 22.94 55.62
N PRO A 302 -29.19 21.82 56.07
CA PRO A 302 -30.44 21.87 56.81
C PRO A 302 -30.19 22.41 58.22
N THR A 303 -30.89 23.49 58.56
CA THR A 303 -30.98 24.07 59.89
C THR A 303 -31.60 23.08 60.88
N GLU A 304 -30.89 22.81 61.97
CA GLU A 304 -31.43 22.12 63.16
C GLU A 304 -32.54 22.95 63.82
N PRO A 305 -33.65 22.34 64.27
CA PRO A 305 -34.52 22.98 65.23
C PRO A 305 -33.99 22.78 66.65
N ARG A 306 -33.69 23.89 67.34
CA ARG A 306 -33.66 23.97 68.82
C ARG A 306 -35.06 24.27 69.35
N PRO A 307 -35.37 24.08 70.65
CA PRO A 307 -34.84 23.13 71.64
C PRO A 307 -35.85 22.02 72.00
#